data_AF-A0A0S3SXF4-F1
#
_entry.id   AF-A0A0S3SXF4-F1
#
_cell.length_a   1.000
_cell.length_b   1.000
_cell.length_c   1.000
_cell.angle_alpha   90.00
_cell.angle_beta   90.00
_cell.angle_gamma   90.00
#
_symmetry.space_group_name_H-M   'P 1'
#
loop_
_entity.id
_entity.type
_entity.pdbx_description
1 polymer ?
#
loop_
_entity_poly.entity_id
_entity_poly.type
_entity_poly.pdbx_seq_one_letter_code
_entity_poly.pdbx_strand_id
1 'polypeptide(L)'
;MLMEAGIDVRLCDIGAAIQEVMESYEVEINGKVYQVKSIRNLNGHSIGRYQIHAGKSVPIVKGGEQTKMEEGEFFAIETFASTGKGYVREDLECSHYMKNFDVGHIPLRLPRAKQLLANINKNFSTLAFCRRYLDRLGRLNT
;
A
#
# COMPACT_ATOMS: atom_id res chain seq x y z
N MET A 1 -16.71 8.94 1.21
CA MET A 1 -15.49 8.11 1.36
C MET A 1 -14.84 8.29 2.73
N LEU A 2 -14.17 9.42 3.05
CA LEU A 2 -13.63 9.62 4.41
C LEU A 2 -14.72 9.65 5.50
N MET A 3 -15.93 10.11 5.16
CA MET A 3 -17.08 10.14 6.07
C MET A 3 -17.58 8.76 6.49
N GLU A 4 -17.24 7.72 5.73
CA GLU A 4 -17.64 6.34 6.05
C GLU A 4 -16.67 5.68 7.02
N ALA A 5 -15.48 6.25 7.25
CA ALA A 5 -14.50 5.70 8.17
C ALA A 5 -14.76 6.19 9.60
N GLY A 6 -14.63 5.30 10.57
CA GLY A 6 -14.84 5.62 11.97
C GLY A 6 -14.71 4.41 12.88
N ILE A 7 -14.60 4.66 14.18
CA ILE A 7 -14.56 3.60 15.21
C ILE A 7 -15.81 2.71 15.05
N ASP A 8 -15.61 1.40 15.20
CA ASP A 8 -16.63 0.35 15.05
C ASP A 8 -17.18 0.13 13.64
N VAL A 9 -16.74 0.91 12.64
CA VAL A 9 -17.12 0.68 11.24
C VAL A 9 -16.43 -0.56 10.70
N ARG A 10 -17.19 -1.41 9.99
CA ARG A 10 -16.65 -2.58 9.29
C ARG A 10 -15.95 -2.17 8.00
N LEU A 11 -14.76 -2.69 7.78
CA LEU A 11 -13.94 -2.38 6.61
C LEU A 11 -14.66 -2.73 5.28
N CYS A 12 -15.44 -3.81 5.24
CA CYS A 12 -16.24 -4.19 4.07
C CYS A 12 -17.30 -3.15 3.69
N ASP A 13 -17.87 -2.43 4.67
CA ASP A 13 -18.91 -1.43 4.42
C ASP A 13 -18.31 -0.19 3.73
N ILE A 14 -17.10 0.21 4.15
CA ILE A 14 -16.31 1.26 3.49
C ILE A 14 -16.03 0.87 2.03
N GLY A 15 -15.61 -0.38 1.78
CA GLY A 15 -15.35 -0.87 0.43
C GLY A 15 -16.59 -0.89 -0.46
N ALA A 16 -17.74 -1.25 0.08
CA ALA A 16 -19.01 -1.21 -0.64
C ALA A 16 -19.41 0.22 -1.01
N ALA A 17 -19.32 1.17 -0.07
CA ALA A 17 -19.62 2.57 -0.30
C ALA A 17 -18.65 3.21 -1.31
N ILE A 18 -17.36 2.87 -1.26
CA ILE A 18 -16.38 3.33 -2.24
C ILE A 18 -16.74 2.84 -3.64
N GLN A 19 -17.09 1.56 -3.79
CA GLN A 19 -17.43 0.99 -5.08
C GLN A 19 -18.70 1.61 -5.66
N GLU A 20 -19.74 1.77 -4.84
CA GLU A 20 -21.00 2.38 -5.25
C GLU A 20 -20.76 3.77 -5.85
N VAL A 21 -20.03 4.62 -5.11
CA VAL A 21 -19.73 5.98 -5.57
C VAL A 21 -18.82 5.95 -6.79
N MET A 22 -17.78 5.11 -6.81
CA MET A 22 -16.81 5.15 -7.90
C MET A 22 -17.38 4.60 -9.22
N GLU A 23 -18.22 3.55 -9.16
CA GLU A 23 -18.84 2.92 -10.33
C GLU A 23 -20.13 3.64 -10.79
N SER A 24 -20.57 4.70 -10.10
CA SER A 24 -21.64 5.60 -10.56
C SER A 24 -21.18 6.62 -11.59
N TYR A 25 -19.87 6.72 -11.86
CA TYR A 25 -19.31 7.66 -12.83
C TYR A 25 -18.95 6.97 -14.15
N GLU A 26 -19.10 7.75 -15.22
CA GLU A 26 -18.59 7.44 -16.54
C GLU A 26 -17.65 8.55 -17.01
N VAL A 27 -16.67 8.20 -17.84
CA VAL A 27 -15.74 9.14 -18.46
C VAL A 27 -15.61 8.85 -19.94
N GLU A 28 -15.52 9.90 -20.76
CA GLU A 28 -15.19 9.77 -22.18
C GLU A 28 -13.71 10.08 -22.41
N ILE A 29 -12.99 9.13 -23.03
CA ILE A 29 -11.57 9.29 -23.39
C ILE A 29 -11.42 8.89 -24.85
N ASN A 30 -10.93 9.81 -25.68
CA ASN A 30 -10.72 9.60 -27.12
C ASN A 30 -11.98 9.09 -27.87
N GLY A 31 -13.15 9.69 -27.58
CA GLY A 31 -14.41 9.32 -28.25
C GLY A 31 -15.05 8.02 -27.76
N LYS A 32 -14.50 7.40 -26.70
CA LYS A 32 -15.04 6.18 -26.09
C LYS A 32 -15.44 6.43 -24.65
N VAL A 33 -16.67 6.06 -24.31
CA VAL A 33 -17.20 6.10 -22.94
C VAL A 33 -16.76 4.85 -22.17
N TYR A 34 -16.34 5.06 -20.93
CA TYR A 34 -15.95 4.03 -19.97
C TYR A 34 -16.70 4.24 -18.67
N GLN A 35 -17.34 3.19 -18.17
CA GLN A 35 -17.69 3.14 -16.75
C GLN A 35 -16.39 3.02 -15.93
N VAL A 36 -16.26 3.89 -14.92
CA VAL A 36 -15.13 3.85 -14.00
C VAL A 36 -15.23 2.57 -13.15
N LYS A 37 -14.10 1.88 -12.94
CA LYS A 37 -14.03 0.65 -12.13
C LYS A 37 -13.04 0.77 -10.99
N SER A 38 -13.41 0.27 -9.82
CA SER A 38 -12.46 0.03 -8.73
C SER A 38 -11.42 -1.02 -9.10
N ILE A 39 -10.16 -0.78 -8.74
CA ILE A 39 -9.11 -1.80 -8.84
C ILE A 39 -9.20 -2.76 -7.65
N ARG A 40 -9.84 -3.91 -7.85
CA ARG A 40 -10.26 -4.81 -6.76
C ARG A 40 -9.15 -5.49 -5.95
N ASN A 41 -7.90 -5.44 -6.40
CA ASN A 41 -6.74 -6.01 -5.70
C ASN A 41 -5.74 -4.94 -5.21
N LEU A 42 -6.20 -3.68 -5.12
CA LEU A 42 -5.56 -2.62 -4.35
C LEU A 42 -6.50 -2.20 -3.22
N ASN A 43 -5.92 -1.75 -2.12
CA ASN A 43 -6.63 -1.51 -0.87
C ASN A 43 -5.95 -0.36 -0.14
N GLY A 44 -6.70 0.37 0.69
CA GLY A 44 -6.08 1.10 1.79
C GLY A 44 -5.62 0.17 2.90
N HIS A 45 -5.00 0.72 3.94
CA HIS A 45 -4.38 -0.08 4.99
C HIS A 45 -4.25 0.65 6.33
N SER A 46 -4.14 -0.08 7.43
CA SER A 46 -3.73 0.50 8.71
C SER A 46 -2.25 0.89 8.68
N ILE A 47 -1.88 1.89 9.47
CA ILE A 47 -0.53 2.44 9.61
C ILE A 47 -0.10 2.31 11.07
N GLY A 48 1.10 1.75 11.26
CA GLY A 48 1.75 1.61 12.55
C GLY A 48 3.06 2.41 12.60
N ARG A 49 3.65 2.51 13.78
CA ARG A 49 4.93 3.19 13.96
C ARG A 49 6.04 2.43 13.20
N TYR A 50 6.63 3.09 12.21
CA TYR A 50 7.61 2.49 11.28
C TYR A 50 7.09 1.27 10.48
N GLN A 51 5.77 1.11 10.37
CA GLN A 51 5.14 0.00 9.66
C GLN A 51 4.04 0.57 8.77
N ILE A 52 4.35 0.79 7.49
CA ILE A 52 3.40 1.43 6.58
C ILE A 52 2.13 0.60 6.42
N HIS A 53 2.24 -0.74 6.35
CA HIS A 53 1.10 -1.67 6.36
C HIS A 53 1.05 -2.43 7.69
N ALA A 54 0.17 -2.01 8.61
CA ALA A 54 0.07 -2.55 9.97
C ALA A 54 -0.95 -3.70 10.12
N GLY A 55 -1.37 -4.33 9.02
CA GLY A 55 -2.07 -5.61 9.03
C GLY A 55 -3.55 -5.56 8.67
N LYS A 56 -4.26 -4.44 8.86
CA LYS A 56 -5.64 -4.29 8.38
C LYS A 56 -5.66 -3.70 6.98
N SER A 57 -6.51 -4.23 6.10
CA SER A 57 -6.72 -3.73 4.73
C SER A 57 -8.11 -3.15 4.57
N VAL A 58 -8.19 -1.93 4.02
CA VAL A 58 -9.45 -1.25 3.70
C VAL A 58 -9.81 -1.56 2.25
N PRO A 59 -10.82 -2.40 1.96
CA PRO A 59 -11.22 -2.69 0.59
C PRO A 59 -11.81 -1.45 -0.11
N ILE A 60 -11.75 -1.47 -1.44
CA ILE A 60 -12.38 -0.45 -2.32
C ILE A 60 -13.45 -1.05 -3.24
N VAL A 61 -13.84 -2.29 -2.94
CA VAL A 61 -14.93 -3.05 -3.55
C VAL A 61 -15.78 -3.66 -2.45
N LYS A 62 -17.06 -3.89 -2.74
CA LYS A 62 -17.95 -4.63 -1.85
C LYS A 62 -17.44 -6.05 -1.63
N GLY A 63 -17.75 -6.60 -0.45
CA GLY A 63 -17.21 -7.87 0.01
C GLY A 63 -15.96 -7.66 0.88
N GLY A 64 -15.33 -8.76 1.27
CA GLY A 64 -14.21 -8.75 2.22
C GLY A 64 -14.63 -9.02 3.66
N GLU A 65 -13.70 -8.75 4.57
CA GLU A 65 -13.85 -9.08 6.00
C GLU A 65 -14.70 -8.07 6.75
N GLN A 66 -15.41 -8.54 7.78
CA GLN A 66 -16.20 -7.69 8.68
C GLN A 66 -15.37 -7.11 9.84
N THR A 67 -14.05 -7.20 9.74
CA THR A 67 -13.10 -6.56 10.67
C THR A 67 -13.45 -5.08 10.83
N LYS A 68 -13.39 -4.57 12.06
CA LYS A 68 -13.75 -3.20 12.38
C LYS A 68 -12.52 -2.32 12.56
N MET A 69 -12.69 -1.02 12.27
CA MET A 69 -11.77 0.01 12.72
C MET A 69 -11.89 0.19 14.24
N GLU A 70 -10.76 0.32 14.91
CA GLU A 70 -10.67 0.47 16.37
C GLU A 70 -10.16 1.87 16.73
N GLU A 71 -10.47 2.30 17.96
CA GLU A 71 -9.97 3.57 18.49
C GLU A 71 -8.43 3.60 18.51
N GLY A 72 -7.84 4.72 18.11
CA GLY A 72 -6.38 4.92 18.11
C GLY A 72 -5.65 4.34 16.90
N GLU A 73 -6.34 3.68 15.97
CA GLU A 73 -5.76 3.24 14.71
C GLU A 73 -5.59 4.39 13.70
N PHE A 74 -4.54 4.31 12.89
CA PHE A 74 -4.30 5.20 11.77
C PHE A 74 -4.51 4.42 10.47
N PHE A 75 -5.12 5.04 9.47
CA PHE A 75 -5.38 4.40 8.18
C PHE A 75 -4.96 5.30 7.02
N ALA A 76 -4.37 4.68 6.00
CA ALA A 76 -4.39 5.22 4.64
C ALA A 76 -5.73 4.81 3.99
N ILE A 77 -6.53 5.81 3.61
CA ILE A 77 -7.73 5.60 2.79
C ILE A 77 -7.38 6.01 1.37
N GLU A 78 -7.14 5.01 0.52
CA GLU A 78 -6.73 5.19 -0.87
C GLU A 78 -7.67 4.40 -1.80
N THR A 79 -8.03 5.03 -2.92
CA THR A 79 -8.94 4.44 -3.91
C THR A 79 -8.33 4.55 -5.30
N PHE A 80 -8.52 3.51 -6.11
CA PHE A 80 -7.91 3.43 -7.42
C PHE A 80 -8.99 3.17 -8.46
N ALA A 81 -9.18 4.15 -9.34
CA ALA A 81 -10.08 4.10 -10.48
C ALA A 81 -9.34 3.60 -11.73
N SER A 82 -10.04 2.82 -12.56
CA SER A 82 -9.51 2.32 -13.83
C SER A 82 -10.57 2.30 -14.92
N THR A 83 -10.17 2.63 -16.14
CA THR A 83 -10.95 2.37 -17.37
C THR A 83 -10.65 0.99 -17.96
N GLY A 84 -9.76 0.22 -17.33
CA GLY A 84 -9.33 -1.11 -17.76
C GLY A 84 -10.11 -2.25 -17.11
N LYS A 85 -9.40 -3.31 -16.72
CA LYS A 85 -9.98 -4.53 -16.10
C LYS A 85 -10.26 -4.40 -14.60
N GLY A 86 -9.95 -3.26 -13.98
CA GLY A 86 -10.06 -3.06 -12.53
C GLY A 86 -9.21 -4.06 -11.74
N TYR A 87 -8.00 -4.36 -12.21
CA TYR A 87 -7.07 -5.31 -11.58
C TYR A 87 -5.64 -4.98 -11.98
N VAL A 88 -4.72 -4.86 -11.01
CA VAL A 88 -3.29 -4.71 -11.27
C VAL A 88 -2.56 -6.05 -11.35
N ARG A 89 -1.53 -6.11 -12.16
CA ARG A 89 -0.53 -7.18 -12.19
C ARG A 89 0.84 -6.55 -12.04
N GLU A 90 1.77 -7.29 -11.46
CA GLU A 90 3.17 -6.86 -11.44
C GLU A 90 3.68 -6.71 -12.87
N ASP A 91 4.39 -5.62 -13.12
CA ASP A 91 4.98 -5.28 -14.41
C ASP A 91 6.19 -4.37 -14.20
N LEU A 92 7.03 -4.25 -15.23
CA LEU A 92 8.26 -3.45 -15.25
C LEU A 92 9.29 -3.84 -14.17
N GLU A 93 10.31 -3.01 -13.98
CA GLU A 93 11.40 -3.28 -13.05
C GLU A 93 11.06 -2.84 -11.61
N CYS A 94 11.32 -3.72 -10.64
CA CYS A 94 11.15 -3.42 -9.23
C CYS A 94 12.12 -2.34 -8.73
N SER A 95 11.57 -1.29 -8.13
CA SER A 95 12.32 -0.16 -7.57
C SER A 95 12.10 0.05 -6.07
N HIS A 96 10.99 -0.45 -5.51
CA HIS A 96 10.60 -0.26 -4.12
C HIS A 96 10.89 -1.52 -3.31
N TYR A 97 11.53 -1.34 -2.16
CA TYR A 97 11.90 -2.42 -1.26
C TYR A 97 11.56 -2.00 0.18
N MET A 98 11.26 -2.97 1.02
CA MET A 98 11.04 -2.74 2.44
C MET A 98 11.51 -3.96 3.22
N LYS A 99 12.07 -3.74 4.41
CA LYS A 99 12.40 -4.85 5.30
C LYS A 99 11.10 -5.43 5.87
N ASN A 100 11.01 -6.76 5.91
CA ASN A 100 9.90 -7.40 6.62
C ASN A 100 9.96 -7.00 8.11
N PHE A 101 8.86 -6.44 8.60
CA PHE A 101 8.75 -5.87 9.94
C PHE A 101 8.97 -6.94 11.04
N ASP A 102 8.43 -8.14 10.84
CA ASP A 102 8.45 -9.22 11.83
C ASP A 102 9.79 -9.97 11.87
N VAL A 103 10.69 -9.66 10.93
CA VAL A 103 11.99 -10.32 10.82
C VAL A 103 13.05 -9.58 11.64
N GLY A 104 13.49 -10.23 12.72
CA GLY A 104 14.56 -9.78 13.60
C GLY A 104 15.97 -9.85 12.99
N HIS A 105 16.98 -10.10 13.83
CA HIS A 105 18.37 -10.22 13.39
C HIS A 105 18.61 -11.52 12.62
N ILE A 106 19.25 -11.43 11.45
CA ILE A 106 19.68 -12.59 10.65
C ILE A 106 21.20 -12.53 10.45
N PRO A 107 21.98 -13.55 10.87
CA PRO A 107 23.42 -13.59 10.65
C PRO A 107 23.73 -13.91 9.18
N LEU A 108 24.19 -12.90 8.44
CA LEU A 108 24.63 -13.06 7.05
C LEU A 108 26.13 -13.35 6.95
N ARG A 109 26.49 -14.38 6.15
CA ARG A 109 27.89 -14.76 5.90
C ARG A 109 28.56 -13.91 4.81
N LEU A 110 27.81 -13.50 3.79
CA LEU A 110 28.35 -12.75 2.65
C LEU A 110 28.64 -11.29 3.04
N PRO A 111 29.90 -10.82 2.93
CA PRO A 111 30.28 -9.47 3.39
C PRO A 111 29.46 -8.33 2.77
N ARG A 112 29.23 -8.37 1.45
CA ARG A 112 28.44 -7.34 0.74
C ARG A 112 26.98 -7.32 1.20
N ALA A 113 26.36 -8.49 1.40
CA ALA A 113 24.98 -8.58 1.87
C ALA A 113 24.87 -8.06 3.32
N LYS A 114 25.85 -8.37 4.17
CA LYS A 114 25.93 -7.87 5.54
C LYS A 114 26.06 -6.34 5.56
N GLN A 115 26.91 -5.77 4.71
CA GLN A 115 27.08 -4.31 4.59
C GLN A 115 25.79 -3.63 4.09
N LEU A 116 25.13 -4.20 3.08
CA LEU A 116 23.85 -3.67 2.58
C LEU A 116 22.76 -3.72 3.66
N LEU A 117 22.59 -4.84 4.36
CA LEU A 117 21.62 -4.96 5.43
C LEU A 117 21.92 -3.99 6.60
N ALA A 118 23.19 -3.78 6.93
CA ALA A 118 23.59 -2.77 7.92
C ALA A 118 23.21 -1.35 7.48
N ASN A 119 23.43 -1.00 6.21
CA ASN A 119 23.01 0.29 5.66
C ASN A 119 21.48 0.45 5.68
N ILE A 120 20.73 -0.60 5.32
CA ILE A 120 19.26 -0.58 5.37
C ILE A 120 18.78 -0.36 6.80
N ASN A 121 19.29 -1.14 7.76
CA ASN A 121 18.90 -1.02 9.17
C ASN A 121 19.23 0.37 9.75
N LYS A 122 20.39 0.95 9.40
CA LYS A 122 20.82 2.27 9.89
C LYS A 122 19.98 3.42 9.34
N ASN A 123 19.60 3.37 8.06
CA ASN A 123 18.99 4.53 7.38
C ASN A 123 17.48 4.44 7.23
N PHE A 124 16.92 3.22 7.14
CA PHE A 124 15.50 3.01 6.86
C PHE A 124 14.80 2.16 7.92
N SER A 125 15.53 1.30 8.62
CA SER A 125 14.96 0.31 9.55
C SER A 125 13.90 -0.55 8.83
N THR A 126 12.62 -0.37 9.15
CA THR A 126 11.46 -1.05 8.54
C THR A 126 10.69 -0.16 7.57
N LEU A 127 11.11 1.09 7.36
CA LEU A 127 10.52 1.96 6.34
C LEU A 127 10.94 1.50 4.93
N ALA A 128 10.06 1.73 3.96
CA ALA A 128 10.35 1.47 2.56
C ALA A 128 11.47 2.38 2.03
N PHE A 129 12.22 1.87 1.06
CA PHE A 129 13.30 2.57 0.36
C PHE A 129 13.32 2.17 -1.12
N CYS A 130 14.17 2.84 -1.89
CA CYS A 130 14.38 2.52 -3.31
C CYS A 130 15.86 2.53 -3.68
N ARG A 131 16.22 1.98 -4.83
CA ARG A 131 17.62 1.90 -5.30
C ARG A 131 18.31 3.27 -5.33
N ARG A 132 17.60 4.31 -5.79
CA ARG A 132 18.10 5.70 -5.83
C ARG A 132 18.54 6.22 -4.46
N TYR A 133 17.89 5.78 -3.38
CA TYR A 133 18.26 6.19 -2.02
C TYR A 133 19.56 5.52 -1.59
N LEU A 134 19.76 4.25 -1.96
CA LEU A 134 21.03 3.54 -1.72
C LEU A 134 22.18 4.17 -2.53
N ASP A 135 21.93 4.51 -3.80
CA ASP A 135 22.94 5.17 -4.65
C ASP A 135 23.38 6.51 -4.04
N ARG A 136 22.43 7.31 -3.53
CA ARG A 136 22.72 8.58 -2.87
C ARG A 136 23.55 8.39 -1.61
N LEU A 137 23.24 7.39 -0.78
CA LEU A 137 24.04 7.05 0.40
C LEU A 137 25.44 6.59 0.01
N GLY A 138 25.59 5.85 -1.09
CA GLY A 138 26.90 5.46 -1.62
C GLY A 138 27.76 6.67 -1.98
N ARG A 139 27.20 7.66 -2.68
CA ARG A 139 27.90 8.89 -3.09
C ARG A 139 28.26 9.84 -1.94
N LEU A 140 27.49 9.83 -0.85
CA LEU A 140 27.77 10.64 0.34
C LEU A 140 28.86 10.01 1.25
N ASN A 141 29.20 8.75 1.02
CA ASN A 141 30.21 7.99 1.78
C ASN A 141 31.52 7.77 0.98
N THR A 142 31.67 8.43 -0.18
CA THR A 142 32.90 8.51 -0.99
C THR A 142 33.43 9.93 -0.96
#